data_AF-A0A970M545-F1
#
_entry.id   AF-A0A970M545-F1
#
_cell.length_a   1.000
_cell.length_b   1.000
_cell.length_c   1.000
_cell.angle_alpha   90.00
_cell.angle_beta   90.00
_cell.angle_gamma   90.00
#
_symmetry.space_group_name_H-M   'P 1'
#
loop_
_entity.id
_entity.type
_entity.pdbx_description
1 polymer ?
#
loop_
_entity_poly.entity_id
_entity_poly.type
_entity_poly.pdbx_seq_one_letter_code
_entity_poly.pdbx_strand_id
1 'polypeptide(L)' 'MSDCLKEKNMTHCNCSYEPCVRKGRCCDCLTYHRRNRELPACFFPDQVERTYDRSYERFAGLVAAGQV' A
#
# COMPACT_ATOMS: atom_id res chain seq x y z
N MET A 1 13.93 17.00 3.83
CA MET A 1 13.07 15.92 3.33
C MET A 1 13.70 15.42 2.04
N SER A 2 14.08 14.15 1.97
CA SER A 2 14.62 13.57 0.74
C SER A 2 13.57 13.62 -0.38
N ASP A 3 14.01 13.91 -1.61
CA ASP A 3 13.12 13.88 -2.77
C ASP A 3 12.49 12.49 -2.92
N CYS A 4 11.15 12.44 -2.88
CA CYS A 4 10.41 11.21 -3.12
C CYS A 4 10.51 10.87 -4.62
N LEU A 5 11.03 9.69 -4.94
CA LEU A 5 11.14 9.19 -6.32
C LEU A 5 9.78 8.74 -6.88
N LYS A 6 8.81 9.66 -6.94
CA LYS A 6 7.40 9.37 -7.22
C LYS A 6 7.22 8.55 -8.50
N GLU A 7 7.87 8.94 -9.59
CA GLU A 7 7.79 8.27 -10.88
C GLU A 7 8.24 6.80 -10.79
N LYS A 8 9.33 6.52 -10.07
CA LYS A 8 9.80 5.15 -9.82
C LYS A 8 8.85 4.40 -8.90
N ASN A 9 8.31 5.04 -7.88
CA ASN A 9 7.35 4.40 -6.98
C ASN A 9 6.03 4.04 -7.68
N MET A 10 5.64 4.81 -8.71
CA MET A 10 4.42 4.52 -9.48
C MET A 10 4.50 3.17 -10.20
N THR A 11 5.69 2.68 -10.57
CA THR A 11 5.82 1.37 -11.21
C THR A 11 5.61 0.21 -10.24
N HIS A 12 5.67 0.47 -8.93
CA HIS A 12 5.47 -0.52 -7.86
C HIS A 12 4.15 -0.32 -7.10
N CYS A 13 3.46 0.80 -7.33
CA CYS A 13 2.21 1.10 -6.65
C CYS A 13 1.03 0.44 -7.35
N ASN A 14 0.50 -0.62 -6.74
CA ASN A 14 -0.68 -1.34 -7.23
C ASN A 14 -2.00 -0.87 -6.58
N CYS A 15 -2.03 0.31 -5.95
CA CYS A 15 -3.23 0.82 -5.29
C CYS A 15 -4.42 0.86 -6.26
N SER A 16 -5.43 0.04 -5.98
CA SER A 16 -6.61 -0.18 -6.83
C SER A 16 -7.63 0.96 -6.73
N TYR A 17 -7.54 1.79 -5.69
CA TYR A 17 -8.44 2.93 -5.48
C TYR A 17 -8.11 4.11 -6.40
N GLU A 18 -9.10 4.52 -7.18
CA GLU A 18 -9.12 5.76 -7.97
C GLU A 18 -10.25 6.62 -7.39
N PRO A 19 -10.02 7.83 -6.84
CA PRO A 19 -8.98 8.83 -7.17
C PRO A 19 -7.86 8.99 -6.10
N CYS A 20 -6.96 8.02 -5.93
CA CYS A 20 -5.93 8.12 -4.90
C CYS A 20 -4.82 9.15 -5.22
N VAL A 21 -4.92 10.35 -4.62
CA VAL A 21 -3.94 11.45 -4.79
C VAL A 21 -2.54 11.16 -4.20
N ARG A 22 -2.37 10.06 -3.45
CA ARG A 22 -1.13 9.68 -2.75
C ARG A 22 -0.30 8.63 -3.50
N LYS A 23 -0.77 8.12 -4.64
CA LYS A 23 -0.04 7.13 -5.45
C LYS A 23 1.39 7.61 -5.76
N GLY A 24 2.36 6.73 -5.53
CA GLY A 24 3.80 7.00 -5.68
C GLY A 24 4.43 7.92 -4.63
N ARG A 25 3.64 8.56 -3.75
CA ARG A 25 4.13 9.43 -2.67
C ARG A 25 4.24 8.65 -1.36
N CYS A 26 5.28 7.84 -1.21
CA CYS A 26 5.37 6.84 -0.13
C CYS A 26 5.21 7.41 1.28
N CYS A 27 5.83 8.57 1.59
CA CYS A 27 5.70 9.19 2.91
C CYS A 27 4.26 9.59 3.24
N ASP A 28 3.53 10.15 2.26
CA ASP A 28 2.14 10.53 2.42
C ASP A 28 1.22 9.31 2.49
N CYS A 29 1.51 8.29 1.67
CA CYS A 29 0.79 7.02 1.65
C CYS A 29 0.90 6.30 3.00
N LEU A 30 2.13 6.15 3.53
CA LEU A 30 2.41 5.55 4.83
C LEU A 30 1.74 6.33 5.97
N THR A 31 1.85 7.67 5.95
CA THR A 31 1.23 8.50 6.99
C THR A 31 -0.29 8.35 7.01
N TYR A 32 -0.92 8.29 5.84
CA TYR A 32 -2.37 8.09 5.72
C TYR A 32 -2.80 6.72 6.23
N HIS A 33 -2.25 5.63 5.69
CA HIS A 33 -2.67 4.28 6.06
C HIS A 33 -2.33 3.94 7.51
N ARG A 34 -1.18 4.40 8.03
CA ARG A 34 -0.83 4.21 9.45
C ARG A 34 -1.88 4.79 10.40
N ARG A 35 -2.47 5.96 10.08
CA ARG A 35 -3.52 6.56 10.91
C ARG A 35 -4.81 5.74 10.92
N ASN A 36 -5.03 4.95 9.88
CA ASN A 36 -6.19 4.06 9.73
C ASN A 36 -5.90 2.63 10.21
N ARG A 37 -4.72 2.37 10.80
CA ARG A 37 -4.22 1.02 11.11
C ARG A 37 -4.13 0.08 9.90
N GLU A 38 -3.68 0.64 8.78
CA GLU A 38 -3.52 -0.06 7.51
C GLU A 38 -2.07 0.01 7.02
N LEU A 39 -1.75 -0.81 6.02
CA LEU A 39 -0.57 -0.68 5.18
C LEU A 39 -0.94 -0.15 3.78
N PRO A 40 0.00 0.50 3.08
CA PRO A 40 -0.17 0.81 1.67
C PRO A 40 -0.41 -0.44 0.82
N ALA A 41 -1.09 -0.24 -0.31
CA ALA A 41 -1.36 -1.27 -1.33
C ALA A 41 -0.13 -2.09 -1.73
N CYS A 42 1.04 -1.45 -1.85
CA CYS A 42 2.28 -2.10 -2.30
C CYS A 42 2.85 -3.16 -1.34
N PHE A 43 2.19 -3.41 -0.20
CA PHE A 43 2.46 -4.51 0.72
C PHE A 43 1.59 -5.74 0.45
N PHE A 44 0.65 -5.66 -0.50
CA PHE A 44 -0.32 -6.69 -0.80
C PHE A 44 -0.24 -7.14 -2.26
N PRO A 45 -0.43 -8.43 -2.57
CA PRO A 45 -0.62 -8.89 -3.94
C PRO A 45 -1.83 -8.23 -4.58
N ASP A 46 -1.81 -8.00 -5.90
CA ASP A 46 -2.86 -7.29 -6.63
C ASP A 46 -4.26 -7.88 -6.42
N GLN A 47 -4.37 -9.20 -6.27
CA GLN A 47 -5.64 -9.87 -6.01
C GLN A 47 -6.21 -9.54 -4.62
N VAL A 48 -5.35 -9.33 -3.62
CA VAL A 48 -5.75 -8.96 -2.27
C VAL A 48 -6.03 -7.47 -2.19
N GLU A 49 -5.19 -6.64 -2.79
CA GLU A 49 -5.40 -5.17 -2.81
C GLU A 49 -6.74 -4.78 -3.45
N ARG A 50 -7.27 -5.57 -4.39
CA ARG A 50 -8.60 -5.37 -4.98
C ARG A 50 -9.76 -5.63 -4.02
N THR A 51 -9.55 -6.32 -2.90
CA THR A 51 -10.56 -6.51 -1.86
C THR A 51 -10.61 -5.34 -0.88
N TYR A 52 -9.68 -4.39 -0.99
CA TYR A 52 -9.55 -3.19 -0.15
C TYR A 52 -9.27 -3.45 1.34
N ASP A 53 -9.10 -4.70 1.74
CA ASP A 53 -8.69 -5.04 3.10
C ASP A 53 -7.18 -4.83 3.25
N ARG A 54 -6.82 -3.64 3.70
CA ARG A 54 -5.43 -3.22 3.93
C ARG A 54 -5.03 -3.28 5.40
N SER A 55 -5.80 -4.00 6.23
CA SER A 55 -5.56 -4.11 7.66
C SER A 55 -4.22 -4.80 7.98
N TYR A 56 -3.66 -4.51 9.15
CA TYR A 56 -2.46 -5.20 9.63
C TYR A 56 -2.72 -6.70 9.83
N GLU A 57 -3.93 -7.06 10.24
CA GLU A 57 -4.38 -8.43 10.45
C GLU A 57 -4.37 -9.21 9.13
N ARG A 58 -4.89 -8.59 8.05
CA ARG A 58 -4.82 -9.18 6.70
C ARG A 58 -3.39 -9.40 6.25
N PHE A 59 -2.52 -8.39 6.42
CA PHE A 59 -1.11 -8.50 6.07
C PHE A 59 -0.41 -9.62 6.85
N ALA A 60 -0.57 -9.65 8.18
CA ALA A 60 0.04 -10.67 9.03
C ALA A 60 -0.40 -12.10 8.65
N GLY A 61 -1.69 -12.29 8.30
CA GLY A 61 -2.19 -13.56 7.81
C GLY A 61 -1.52 -14.01 6.51
N LEU A 62 -1.29 -13.09 5.57
CA LEU A 62 -0.57 -13.39 4.33
C LEU A 62 0.90 -13.73 4.58
N VAL A 63 1.57 -13.03 5.51
CA VAL A 63 2.95 -13.34 5.91
C VAL A 63 3.03 -14.75 6.47
N ALA A 64 2.14 -15.11 7.39
CA ALA A 64 2.11 -16.45 7.99
C ALA A 64 1.85 -17.55 6.95
N ALA A 65 1.13 -17.23 5.88
CA ALA A 65 0.85 -18.14 4.76
C ALA A 65 1.91 -18.13 3.65
N GLY A 66 2.94 -17.27 3.72
CA GLY A 66 3.96 -17.13 2.66
C GLY A 66 3.41 -16.53 1.36
N GLN A 67 2.41 -15.65 1.45
CA GLN A 67 1.67 -15.10 0.31
C GLN A 67 1.96 -13.61 0.04
N VAL A 68 2.99 -13.05 0.67
CA VAL A 68 3.51 -11.69 0.46
C VAL A 68 5.01 -11.72 0.24
#